data_AF-A0A7C3Y7G1-F1
#
_entry.id   AF-A0A7C3Y7G1-F1
#
_cell.length_a   1.000
_cell.length_b   1.000
_cell.length_c   1.000
_cell.angle_alpha   90.00
_cell.angle_beta   90.00
_cell.angle_gamma   90.00
#
_symmetry.space_group_name_H-M   'P 1'
#
loop_
_entity.id
_entity.type
_entity.pdbx_description
1 polymer ?
#
loop_
_entity_poly.entity_id
_entity_poly.type
_entity_poly.pdbx_seq_one_letter_code
_entity_poly.pdbx_strand_id
1 'polypeptide(L)'
;MAEAGLRPLPESFPLPEDVRAAVERLVKRRRTRYEKFCGLGARIFGRLLRGARITEKSRREISEAGLSLSAEEWLGGTLLSLCAPAITCIVVWLLFSLLGSDPLTLLYLPLAGIFLGGFSMLVFQAYPSYIAASRRSDAQGRAILTVMLLSFSLYHRPDLRGAVVQAADSTGGKLAEDMQKGLLELDERKRYETARHLLTTIANEWGEIDDSVRQAIFDLLRSTGTRDESARIVDISRAPARVLEGMEEQLTRRLGSLIMPTLAFLTFSSLAIVGVIGLSPVFGVIGVSALDIKFFILMCSLLALSFWAFTVYMGRERPVTVQIPEPPPEDPRLPPPGKFLIGKRKVPMLLPPVLLFIALSIPGVLHVLGLREGVAGAIAGSLNVSWFTWAFAGAIALYGYLYYSPRVRVREEERRRIQDWGNALNTMGSRMLDGKPVSSAMYEAGTMMEGSPLAEQLKSASIRIERYGMNLMDALFGKKVRGTGIVESFLSAISRIKSESGLAAGRACMTA
;
A
#
# COMPACT_ATOMS: atom_id res chain seq x y z
N MET A 1 -12.13 -18.89 -11.37
CA MET A 1 -12.55 -20.08 -12.12
C MET A 1 -13.13 -19.78 -13.52
N ALA A 2 -13.50 -18.54 -13.84
CA ALA A 2 -14.10 -18.18 -15.12
C ALA A 2 -13.10 -17.94 -16.29
N GLU A 3 -11.79 -17.93 -16.04
CA GLU A 3 -10.78 -17.60 -17.08
C GLU A 3 -10.45 -18.76 -18.02
N ALA A 4 -10.77 -20.01 -17.67
CA ALA A 4 -10.40 -21.19 -18.46
C ALA A 4 -11.22 -21.38 -19.75
N GLY A 5 -12.26 -20.56 -19.98
CA GLY A 5 -13.18 -20.68 -21.11
C GLY A 5 -13.01 -19.62 -22.22
N LEU A 6 -12.17 -18.61 -22.03
CA LEU A 6 -12.03 -17.52 -23.00
C LEU A 6 -11.09 -17.93 -24.14
N ARG A 7 -11.66 -18.44 -25.23
CA ARG A 7 -10.96 -18.59 -26.51
C ARG A 7 -10.71 -17.19 -27.11
N PRO A 8 -9.60 -16.97 -27.84
CA PRO A 8 -9.43 -15.75 -28.61
C PRO A 8 -10.64 -15.59 -29.55
N LEU A 9 -11.27 -14.42 -29.51
CA LEU A 9 -12.42 -14.11 -30.35
C LEU A 9 -12.00 -14.20 -31.84
N PRO A 10 -12.85 -14.77 -32.72
CA PRO A 10 -12.58 -14.80 -34.15
C PRO A 10 -12.45 -13.37 -34.71
N GLU A 11 -11.52 -13.17 -35.66
CA GLU A 11 -11.15 -11.84 -36.20
C GLU A 11 -12.33 -11.05 -36.79
N SER A 12 -13.43 -11.73 -37.13
CA SER A 12 -14.62 -11.19 -37.79
C SER A 12 -15.65 -10.55 -36.87
N PHE A 13 -15.43 -10.44 -35.55
CA PHE A 13 -16.37 -9.77 -34.65
C PHE A 13 -16.12 -8.25 -34.61
N PRO A 14 -17.08 -7.40 -35.01
CA PRO A 14 -16.92 -5.95 -35.02
C PRO A 14 -17.08 -5.41 -33.60
N LEU A 15 -16.02 -5.53 -32.79
CA LEU A 15 -15.89 -4.81 -31.54
C LEU A 15 -15.20 -3.47 -31.81
N PRO A 16 -15.62 -2.37 -31.14
CA PRO A 16 -14.87 -1.12 -31.13
C PRO A 16 -13.40 -1.38 -30.76
N GLU A 17 -12.45 -0.69 -31.41
CA GLU A 17 -11.01 -0.89 -31.17
C GLU A 17 -10.63 -0.78 -29.69
N ASP A 18 -11.33 0.09 -28.94
CA ASP A 18 -11.14 0.28 -27.50
C ASP A 18 -11.46 -0.98 -26.68
N VAL A 19 -12.51 -1.72 -27.08
CA VAL A 19 -12.92 -2.96 -26.42
C VAL A 19 -11.98 -4.10 -26.81
N ARG A 20 -11.55 -4.16 -28.07
CA ARG A 20 -10.55 -5.15 -28.53
C ARG A 20 -9.20 -4.95 -27.83
N ALA A 21 -8.76 -3.70 -27.66
CA ALA A 21 -7.55 -3.36 -26.93
C ALA A 21 -7.66 -3.66 -25.42
N ALA A 22 -8.83 -3.42 -24.81
CA ALA A 22 -9.10 -3.80 -23.42
C ALA A 22 -9.08 -5.33 -23.22
N VAL A 23 -9.70 -6.08 -24.13
CA VAL A 23 -9.72 -7.55 -24.14
C VAL A 23 -8.31 -8.11 -24.38
N GLU A 24 -7.53 -7.56 -25.32
CA GLU A 24 -6.14 -7.97 -25.53
C GLU A 24 -5.25 -7.69 -24.31
N ARG A 25 -5.45 -6.56 -23.61
CA ARG A 25 -4.75 -6.27 -22.35
C ARG A 25 -5.08 -7.26 -21.25
N LEU A 26 -6.32 -7.75 -21.20
CA LEU A 26 -6.75 -8.80 -20.26
C LEU A 26 -6.17 -10.17 -20.64
N VAL A 27 -6.06 -10.48 -21.93
CA VAL A 27 -5.62 -11.80 -22.44
C VAL A 27 -4.09 -11.97 -22.48
N LYS A 28 -3.31 -10.92 -22.80
CA LYS A 28 -1.82 -10.97 -22.85
C LYS A 28 -1.16 -10.66 -21.50
N ARG A 29 -1.61 -11.29 -20.42
CA ARG A 29 -1.01 -11.07 -19.10
C ARG A 29 0.36 -11.77 -19.01
N ARG A 30 1.44 -11.00 -18.81
CA ARG A 30 2.79 -11.55 -18.60
C ARG A 30 2.87 -12.26 -17.25
N ARG A 31 3.38 -13.50 -17.25
CA ARG A 31 3.60 -14.26 -16.00
C ARG A 31 4.50 -13.50 -15.03
N THR A 32 4.08 -13.42 -13.78
CA THR A 32 4.82 -12.77 -12.69
C THR A 32 6.09 -13.55 -12.35
N ARG A 33 7.07 -12.89 -11.70
CA ARG A 33 8.31 -13.56 -11.24
C ARG A 33 8.00 -14.74 -10.31
N TYR A 34 6.96 -14.61 -9.48
CA TYR A 34 6.44 -15.66 -8.62
C TYR A 34 5.92 -16.87 -9.43
N GLU A 35 5.10 -16.63 -10.45
CA GLU A 35 4.59 -17.70 -11.32
C GLU A 35 5.70 -18.45 -12.08
N LYS A 36 6.75 -17.74 -12.49
CA LYS A 36 7.93 -18.36 -13.11
C LYS A 36 8.67 -19.26 -12.12
N PHE A 37 8.79 -18.84 -10.86
CA PHE A 37 9.42 -19.62 -9.80
C PHE A 37 8.61 -20.88 -9.47
N CYS A 38 7.28 -20.76 -9.36
CA CYS A 38 6.37 -21.90 -9.21
C CYS A 38 6.50 -22.89 -10.38
N GLY A 39 6.53 -22.38 -11.62
CA GLY A 39 6.70 -23.20 -12.81
C GLY A 39 8.06 -23.92 -12.86
N LEU A 40 9.12 -23.32 -12.31
CA LEU A 40 10.43 -23.96 -12.19
C LEU A 40 10.41 -25.07 -11.12
N GLY A 41 9.76 -24.83 -9.98
CA GLY A 41 9.51 -25.86 -8.97
C GLY A 41 8.68 -27.03 -9.50
N ALA A 42 7.65 -26.75 -10.30
CA ALA A 42 6.84 -27.78 -10.96
C ALA A 42 7.65 -28.64 -11.95
N ARG A 43 8.63 -28.05 -12.67
CA ARG A 43 9.50 -28.82 -13.58
C ARG A 43 10.44 -29.77 -12.83
N ILE A 44 10.94 -29.36 -11.67
CA ILE A 44 11.87 -30.14 -10.86
C ILE A 44 11.12 -31.23 -10.06
N PHE A 45 10.00 -30.87 -9.44
CA PHE A 45 9.27 -31.75 -8.51
C PHE A 45 7.97 -32.34 -9.10
N GLY A 46 7.64 -32.05 -10.36
CA GLY A 46 6.35 -32.44 -10.97
C GLY A 46 6.09 -33.93 -11.07
N ARG A 47 7.10 -34.79 -10.97
CA ARG A 47 6.92 -36.25 -10.85
C ARG A 47 6.43 -36.68 -9.45
N LEU A 48 6.82 -35.94 -8.41
CA LEU A 48 6.49 -36.23 -7.01
C LEU A 48 5.12 -35.68 -6.59
N LEU A 49 4.61 -34.68 -7.32
CA LEU A 49 3.45 -33.86 -6.95
C LEU A 49 2.16 -34.18 -7.74
N ARG A 50 2.18 -35.20 -8.61
CA ARG A 50 0.99 -35.58 -9.39
C ARG A 50 -0.16 -35.95 -8.47
N GLY A 51 -1.28 -35.22 -8.60
CA GLY A 51 -2.50 -35.47 -7.83
C GLY A 51 -2.58 -34.77 -6.47
N ALA A 52 -1.64 -33.89 -6.15
CA ALA A 52 -1.68 -33.12 -4.91
C ALA A 52 -2.85 -32.11 -4.90
N ARG A 53 -3.67 -32.15 -3.85
CA ARG A 53 -4.80 -31.23 -3.66
C ARG A 53 -4.42 -30.10 -2.71
N ILE A 54 -4.73 -28.87 -3.10
CA ILE A 54 -4.58 -27.69 -2.25
C ILE A 54 -5.82 -27.53 -1.36
N THR A 55 -5.62 -27.08 -0.12
CA THR A 55 -6.68 -26.66 0.78
C THR A 55 -7.55 -25.57 0.14
N GLU A 56 -8.88 -25.68 0.24
CA GLU A 56 -9.83 -24.75 -0.40
C GLU A 56 -9.52 -23.27 -0.11
N LYS A 57 -9.04 -22.96 1.11
CA LYS A 57 -8.58 -21.63 1.51
C LYS A 57 -7.44 -21.08 0.63
N SER A 58 -6.38 -21.86 0.43
CA SER A 58 -5.22 -21.42 -0.36
C SER A 58 -5.57 -21.30 -1.85
N ARG A 59 -6.49 -22.13 -2.36
CA ARG A 59 -7.00 -21.99 -3.72
C ARG A 59 -7.75 -20.67 -3.92
N ARG A 60 -8.59 -20.29 -2.95
CA ARG A 60 -9.29 -18.99 -2.95
C ARG A 60 -8.30 -17.83 -2.93
N GLU A 61 -7.32 -17.84 -2.02
CA GLU A 61 -6.28 -16.80 -1.92
C GLU A 61 -5.48 -16.63 -3.21
N ILE A 62 -5.08 -17.73 -3.86
CA ILE A 62 -4.37 -17.70 -5.16
C ILE A 62 -5.26 -17.07 -6.25
N SER A 63 -6.55 -17.43 -6.28
CA SER A 63 -7.49 -16.91 -7.27
C SER A 63 -7.76 -15.41 -7.10
N GLU A 64 -7.87 -14.93 -5.86
CA GLU A 64 -8.08 -13.51 -5.56
C GLU A 64 -6.81 -12.68 -5.75
N ALA A 65 -5.65 -13.26 -5.48
CA ALA A 65 -4.36 -12.71 -5.88
C ALA A 65 -4.22 -12.62 -7.41
N GLY A 66 -5.18 -13.17 -8.17
CA GLY A 66 -5.20 -13.27 -9.62
C GLY A 66 -3.94 -13.94 -10.14
N LEU A 67 -3.44 -14.95 -9.44
CA LEU A 67 -2.32 -15.77 -9.89
C LEU A 67 -2.91 -17.00 -10.58
N SER A 68 -2.55 -17.22 -11.84
CA SER A 68 -3.02 -18.39 -12.59
C SER A 68 -2.06 -19.55 -12.33
N LEU A 69 -2.15 -20.14 -11.13
CA LEU A 69 -1.28 -21.25 -10.72
C LEU A 69 -2.09 -22.54 -10.57
N SER A 70 -1.54 -23.63 -11.10
CA SER A 70 -2.07 -24.96 -10.81
C SER A 70 -1.67 -25.41 -9.40
N ALA A 71 -2.39 -26.41 -8.87
CA ALA A 71 -2.10 -26.96 -7.55
C ALA A 71 -0.67 -27.52 -7.44
N GLU A 72 -0.22 -28.13 -8.53
CA GLU A 72 1.10 -28.74 -8.67
C GLU A 72 2.21 -27.67 -8.76
N GLU A 73 1.95 -26.54 -9.43
CA GLU A 73 2.91 -25.45 -9.55
C GLU A 73 3.15 -24.74 -8.22
N TRP A 74 2.09 -24.49 -7.45
CA TRP A 74 2.23 -23.83 -6.15
C TRP A 74 2.98 -24.72 -5.16
N LEU A 75 2.61 -26.00 -5.05
CA LEU A 75 3.31 -26.95 -4.17
C LEU A 75 4.76 -27.18 -4.61
N GLY A 76 5.02 -27.26 -5.91
CA GLY A 76 6.38 -27.33 -6.47
C GLY A 76 7.22 -26.10 -6.08
N GLY A 77 6.62 -24.91 -6.12
CA GLY A 77 7.24 -23.68 -5.61
C GLY A 77 7.52 -23.72 -4.11
N THR A 78 6.58 -24.24 -3.29
CA THR A 78 6.78 -24.34 -1.83
C THR A 78 7.94 -25.27 -1.48
N LEU A 79 8.02 -26.45 -2.12
CA LEU A 79 9.12 -27.39 -1.90
C LEU A 79 10.45 -26.83 -2.39
N LEU A 80 10.46 -26.15 -3.54
CA LEU A 80 11.67 -25.49 -4.04
C LEU A 80 12.16 -24.40 -3.07
N SER A 81 11.25 -23.62 -2.47
CA SER A 81 11.61 -22.59 -1.49
C SER A 81 12.22 -23.17 -0.20
N LEU A 82 11.78 -24.36 0.22
CA LEU A 82 12.33 -25.07 1.37
C LEU A 82 13.70 -25.72 1.05
N CYS A 83 13.77 -26.43 -0.08
CA CYS A 83 14.92 -27.25 -0.42
C CYS A 83 16.11 -26.45 -0.96
N ALA A 84 15.88 -25.38 -1.74
CA ALA A 84 16.99 -24.65 -2.38
C ALA A 84 18.01 -24.08 -1.37
N PRO A 85 17.61 -23.37 -0.29
CA PRO A 85 18.55 -22.88 0.70
C PRO A 85 19.26 -24.01 1.47
N ALA A 86 18.48 -25.01 1.89
CA ALA A 86 19.01 -26.15 2.63
C ALA A 86 20.08 -26.91 1.81
N ILE A 87 19.80 -27.21 0.54
CA ILE A 87 20.73 -27.89 -0.36
C ILE A 87 21.98 -27.03 -0.59
N THR A 88 21.83 -25.72 -0.82
CA THR A 88 23.00 -24.85 -1.00
C THR A 88 23.92 -24.85 0.23
N CYS A 89 23.37 -24.78 1.44
CA CYS A 89 24.16 -24.84 2.66
C CYS A 89 24.80 -26.21 2.91
N ILE A 90 24.11 -27.31 2.56
CA ILE A 90 24.66 -28.66 2.65
C ILE A 90 25.81 -28.85 1.65
N VAL A 91 25.68 -28.35 0.42
CA VAL A 91 26.74 -28.42 -0.60
C VAL A 91 27.96 -27.62 -0.17
N VAL A 92 27.75 -26.42 0.39
CA VAL A 92 28.83 -25.59 0.94
C VAL A 92 29.52 -26.30 2.11
N TRP A 93 28.74 -26.88 3.04
CA TRP A 93 29.28 -27.67 4.14
C TRP A 93 30.15 -28.84 3.66
N LEU A 94 29.68 -29.58 2.66
CA LEU A 94 30.39 -30.73 2.09
C LEU A 94 31.67 -30.31 1.36
N LEU A 95 31.65 -29.19 0.63
CA LEU A 95 32.83 -28.60 -0.02
C LEU A 95 33.90 -28.18 1.01
N PHE A 96 33.52 -27.44 2.06
CA PHE A 96 34.48 -27.00 3.08
C PHE A 96 35.02 -28.16 3.92
N SER A 97 34.21 -29.20 4.13
CA SER A 97 34.66 -30.44 4.77
C SER A 97 35.68 -31.19 3.90
N LEU A 98 35.53 -31.19 2.57
CA LEU A 98 36.49 -31.79 1.64
C LEU A 98 37.80 -31.00 1.56
N LEU A 99 37.77 -29.68 1.79
CA LEU A 99 38.95 -28.80 1.80
C LEU A 99 39.79 -28.91 3.10
N GLY A 100 39.50 -29.86 3.99
CA GLY A 100 40.32 -30.14 5.17
C GLY A 100 39.91 -29.39 6.44
N SER A 101 38.71 -28.82 6.49
CA SER A 101 38.16 -28.19 7.70
C SER A 101 37.49 -29.23 8.60
N ASP A 102 37.58 -29.07 9.93
CA ASP A 102 36.94 -29.98 10.89
C ASP A 102 35.42 -30.06 10.69
N PRO A 103 34.85 -31.22 10.28
CA PRO A 103 33.44 -31.33 9.90
C PRO A 103 32.47 -30.98 11.03
N LEU A 104 32.86 -31.25 12.28
CA LEU A 104 32.10 -30.97 13.49
C LEU A 104 31.96 -29.46 13.73
N THR A 105 32.99 -28.67 13.44
CA THR A 105 32.95 -27.21 13.63
C THR A 105 32.06 -26.53 12.59
N LEU A 106 31.86 -27.15 11.42
CA LEU A 106 31.04 -26.62 10.32
C LEU A 106 29.56 -27.01 10.40
N LEU A 107 29.14 -27.80 11.39
CA LEU A 107 27.76 -28.31 11.53
C LEU A 107 26.70 -27.19 11.62
N TYR A 108 27.08 -25.96 11.97
CA TYR A 108 26.18 -24.80 11.96
C TYR A 108 25.66 -24.44 10.56
N LEU A 109 26.39 -24.76 9.48
CA LEU A 109 25.98 -24.47 8.09
C LEU A 109 24.71 -25.21 7.65
N PRO A 110 24.62 -26.55 7.77
CA PRO A 110 23.38 -27.26 7.43
C PRO A 110 22.23 -26.88 8.36
N LEU A 111 22.50 -26.61 9.64
CA LEU A 111 21.49 -26.12 10.59
C LEU A 111 20.94 -24.75 10.14
N ALA A 112 21.83 -23.82 9.76
CA ALA A 112 21.44 -22.53 9.20
C ALA A 112 20.67 -22.68 7.90
N GLY A 113 21.04 -23.65 7.04
CA GLY A 113 20.32 -23.96 5.80
C GLY A 113 18.88 -24.41 6.03
N ILE A 114 18.64 -25.25 7.03
CA ILE A 114 17.29 -25.68 7.43
C ILE A 114 16.48 -24.48 7.94
N PHE A 115 17.07 -23.65 8.80
CA PHE A 115 16.42 -22.42 9.28
C PHE A 115 16.09 -21.47 8.13
N LEU A 116 17.02 -21.23 7.21
CA LEU A 116 16.82 -20.35 6.05
C LEU A 116 15.77 -20.92 5.08
N GLY A 117 15.75 -22.24 4.90
CA GLY A 117 14.76 -22.96 4.09
C GLY A 117 13.35 -22.87 4.67
N GLY A 118 13.20 -23.16 5.96
CA GLY A 118 11.92 -23.02 6.66
C GLY A 118 11.42 -21.58 6.62
N PHE A 119 12.34 -20.62 6.78
CA PHE A 119 12.01 -19.21 6.68
C PHE A 119 11.58 -18.79 5.26
N SER A 120 12.30 -19.22 4.23
CA SER A 120 11.95 -18.97 2.82
C SER A 120 10.56 -19.52 2.48
N MET A 121 10.24 -20.72 2.99
CA MET A 121 8.93 -21.34 2.84
C MET A 121 7.81 -20.50 3.47
N LEU A 122 8.01 -19.98 4.68
CA LEU A 122 7.02 -19.12 5.35
C LEU A 122 6.76 -17.82 4.58
N VAL A 123 7.79 -17.23 3.97
CA VAL A 123 7.65 -16.04 3.11
C VAL A 123 6.90 -16.41 1.83
N PHE A 124 7.26 -17.54 1.21
CA PHE A 124 6.67 -17.99 -0.05
C PHE A 124 5.17 -18.32 0.07
N GLN A 125 4.77 -19.02 1.13
CA GLN A 125 3.38 -19.43 1.35
C GLN A 125 2.43 -18.26 1.59
N ALA A 126 2.95 -17.18 2.14
CA ALA A 126 2.12 -16.05 2.51
C ALA A 126 2.29 -14.84 1.58
N TYR A 127 3.03 -15.01 0.49
CA TYR A 127 3.03 -14.07 -0.61
C TYR A 127 1.65 -13.98 -1.31
N PRO A 128 0.94 -15.09 -1.63
CA PRO A 128 -0.40 -15.02 -2.21
C PRO A 128 -1.41 -14.34 -1.30
N SER A 129 -1.41 -14.66 0.00
CA SER A 129 -2.32 -14.05 0.96
C SER A 129 -2.06 -12.55 1.14
N TYR A 130 -0.78 -12.13 1.12
CA TYR A 130 -0.41 -10.71 1.11
C TYR A 130 -0.95 -9.96 -0.11
N ILE A 131 -0.78 -10.51 -1.32
CA ILE A 131 -1.29 -9.88 -2.55
C ILE A 131 -2.81 -9.87 -2.57
N ALA A 132 -3.46 -10.96 -2.17
CA ALA A 132 -4.92 -11.04 -2.10
C ALA A 132 -5.47 -9.98 -1.13
N ALA A 133 -4.88 -9.87 0.07
CA ALA A 133 -5.26 -8.86 1.07
C ALA A 133 -5.06 -7.43 0.54
N SER A 134 -3.93 -7.16 -0.13
CA SER A 134 -3.67 -5.86 -0.74
C SER A 134 -4.69 -5.51 -1.83
N ARG A 135 -5.02 -6.47 -2.71
CA ARG A 135 -6.04 -6.30 -3.75
C ARG A 135 -7.43 -6.10 -3.17
N ARG A 136 -7.81 -6.84 -2.12
CA ARG A 136 -9.09 -6.63 -1.42
C ARG A 136 -9.15 -5.22 -0.83
N SER A 137 -8.07 -4.75 -0.21
CA SER A 137 -8.01 -3.40 0.37
C SER A 137 -8.09 -2.29 -0.70
N ASP A 138 -7.42 -2.45 -1.84
CA ASP A 138 -7.53 -1.51 -2.98
C ASP A 138 -8.94 -1.54 -3.60
N ALA A 139 -9.54 -2.74 -3.72
CA ALA A 139 -10.90 -2.91 -4.19
C ALA A 139 -11.93 -2.22 -3.26
N GLN A 140 -11.79 -2.38 -1.93
CA GLN A 140 -12.63 -1.71 -0.94
C GLN A 140 -12.47 -0.18 -1.01
N GLY A 141 -11.23 0.32 -1.06
CA GLY A 141 -10.97 1.76 -1.15
C GLY A 141 -11.61 2.42 -2.38
N ARG A 142 -11.57 1.74 -3.53
CA ARG A 142 -12.23 2.23 -4.76
C ARG A 142 -13.74 1.97 -4.81
N ALA A 143 -14.21 0.97 -4.07
CA ALA A 143 -15.64 0.69 -3.94
C ALA A 143 -16.39 1.86 -3.28
N ILE A 144 -15.77 2.58 -2.32
CA ILE A 144 -16.35 3.80 -1.74
C ILE A 144 -16.77 4.78 -2.83
N LEU A 145 -15.83 5.15 -3.71
CA LEU A 145 -16.08 6.13 -4.77
C LEU A 145 -17.18 5.65 -5.72
N THR A 146 -17.21 4.34 -6.00
CA THR A 146 -18.22 3.73 -6.88
C THR A 146 -19.61 3.78 -6.24
N VAL A 147 -19.72 3.43 -4.95
CA VAL A 147 -20.99 3.50 -4.20
C VAL A 147 -21.43 4.95 -4.00
N MET A 148 -20.51 5.88 -3.76
CA MET A 148 -20.80 7.31 -3.71
C MET A 148 -21.38 7.82 -5.02
N LEU A 149 -20.76 7.48 -6.16
CA LEU A 149 -21.26 7.86 -7.49
C LEU A 149 -22.59 7.18 -7.85
N LEU A 150 -22.79 5.94 -7.41
CA LEU A 150 -24.05 5.23 -7.60
C LEU A 150 -25.19 5.87 -6.77
N SER A 151 -24.94 6.15 -5.50
CA SER A 151 -25.85 6.90 -4.62
C SER A 151 -26.18 8.26 -5.23
N PHE A 152 -25.15 8.95 -5.70
CA PHE A 152 -25.26 10.26 -6.31
C PHE A 152 -26.14 10.29 -7.56
N SER A 153 -25.94 9.37 -8.49
CA SER A 153 -26.72 9.30 -9.73
C SER A 153 -28.18 8.94 -9.44
N LEU A 154 -28.41 7.99 -8.53
CA LEU A 154 -29.74 7.62 -8.05
C LEU A 154 -30.49 8.76 -7.35
N TYR A 155 -29.76 9.67 -6.70
CA TYR A 155 -30.35 10.86 -6.09
C TYR A 155 -31.03 11.77 -7.13
N HIS A 156 -30.42 11.91 -8.30
CA HIS A 156 -30.89 12.83 -9.35
C HIS A 156 -31.93 12.20 -10.25
N ARG A 157 -31.70 10.95 -10.64
CA ARG A 157 -32.60 10.19 -11.48
C ARG A 157 -32.78 8.82 -10.86
N PRO A 158 -34.02 8.38 -10.57
CA PRO A 158 -34.30 7.04 -10.08
C PRO A 158 -34.16 5.98 -11.19
N ASP A 159 -33.12 6.09 -12.03
CA ASP A 159 -32.76 5.13 -13.06
C ASP A 159 -31.55 4.31 -12.58
N LEU A 160 -31.82 3.07 -12.20
CA LEU A 160 -30.80 2.15 -11.71
C LEU A 160 -29.77 1.81 -12.80
N ARG A 161 -30.19 1.68 -14.06
CA ARG A 161 -29.27 1.30 -15.13
C ARG A 161 -28.33 2.46 -15.45
N GLY A 162 -28.87 3.66 -15.63
CA GLY A 162 -28.07 4.87 -15.84
C GLY A 162 -27.09 5.12 -14.70
N ALA A 163 -27.54 4.92 -13.46
CA ALA A 163 -26.69 5.02 -12.28
C ALA A 163 -25.49 4.06 -12.30
N VAL A 164 -25.73 2.79 -12.64
CA VAL A 164 -24.67 1.77 -12.73
C VAL A 164 -23.69 2.09 -13.84
N VAL A 165 -24.18 2.50 -15.03
CA VAL A 165 -23.32 2.90 -16.16
C VAL A 165 -22.43 4.08 -15.76
N GLN A 166 -23.01 5.14 -15.18
CA GLN A 166 -22.27 6.33 -14.78
C GLN A 166 -21.21 6.03 -13.72
N ALA A 167 -21.56 5.23 -12.71
CA ALA A 167 -20.61 4.83 -11.67
C ALA A 167 -19.49 3.96 -12.25
N ALA A 168 -19.82 2.97 -13.06
CA ALA A 168 -18.87 2.02 -13.62
C ALA A 168 -17.91 2.64 -14.65
N ASP A 169 -18.34 3.66 -15.40
CA ASP A 169 -17.48 4.37 -16.37
C ASP A 169 -16.60 5.44 -15.73
N SER A 170 -17.04 5.98 -14.59
CA SER A 170 -16.35 7.08 -13.90
C SER A 170 -15.35 6.60 -12.85
N THR A 171 -15.52 5.37 -12.35
CA THR A 171 -14.60 4.78 -11.37
C THR A 171 -13.80 3.64 -11.97
N GLY A 172 -12.63 3.38 -11.36
CA GLY A 172 -11.84 2.19 -11.64
C GLY A 172 -11.84 1.24 -10.45
N GLY A 173 -11.26 0.06 -10.64
CA GLY A 173 -11.14 -0.96 -9.60
C GLY A 173 -12.20 -2.04 -9.71
N LYS A 174 -12.10 -3.02 -8.81
CA LYS A 174 -12.83 -4.28 -8.94
C LYS A 174 -14.36 -4.11 -9.04
N LEU A 175 -14.97 -3.24 -8.23
CA LEU A 175 -16.44 -3.08 -8.23
C LEU A 175 -16.93 -2.48 -9.56
N ALA A 176 -16.20 -1.49 -10.08
CA ALA A 176 -16.49 -0.88 -11.38
C ALA A 176 -16.33 -1.90 -12.52
N GLU A 177 -15.27 -2.70 -12.50
CA GLU A 177 -15.04 -3.76 -13.50
C GLU A 177 -16.13 -4.84 -13.43
N ASP A 178 -16.57 -5.24 -12.24
CA ASP A 178 -17.65 -6.21 -12.05
C ASP A 178 -18.97 -5.64 -12.58
N MET A 179 -19.24 -4.34 -12.36
CA MET A 179 -20.39 -3.64 -12.94
C MET A 179 -20.32 -3.53 -14.46
N GLN A 180 -19.17 -3.16 -15.04
CA GLN A 180 -18.97 -3.08 -16.50
C GLN A 180 -19.18 -4.45 -17.18
N LYS A 181 -18.56 -5.50 -16.64
CA LYS A 181 -18.75 -6.88 -17.13
C LYS A 181 -20.21 -7.31 -16.99
N GLY A 182 -20.81 -6.99 -15.85
CA GLY A 182 -22.21 -7.26 -15.58
C GLY A 182 -23.17 -6.58 -16.55
N LEU A 183 -22.90 -5.31 -16.89
CA LEU A 183 -23.65 -4.56 -17.88
C LEU A 183 -23.51 -5.18 -19.28
N LEU A 184 -22.31 -5.62 -19.66
CA LEU A 184 -22.09 -6.33 -20.91
C LEU A 184 -22.89 -7.64 -20.97
N GLU A 185 -22.85 -8.45 -19.90
CA GLU A 185 -23.60 -9.71 -19.82
C GLU A 185 -25.12 -9.50 -19.75
N LEU A 186 -25.58 -8.37 -19.22
CA LEU A 186 -26.97 -7.91 -19.24
C LEU A 186 -27.39 -7.52 -20.66
N ASP A 187 -26.56 -6.76 -21.37
CA ASP A 187 -26.83 -6.31 -22.74
C ASP A 187 -26.83 -7.50 -23.72
N GLU A 188 -25.96 -8.48 -23.51
CA GLU A 188 -25.93 -9.74 -24.25
C GLU A 188 -27.04 -10.74 -23.82
N ARG A 189 -27.88 -10.38 -22.83
CA ARG A 189 -28.93 -11.23 -22.23
C ARG A 189 -28.45 -12.64 -21.82
N LYS A 190 -27.24 -12.74 -21.28
CA LYS A 190 -26.65 -14.02 -20.87
C LYS A 190 -27.02 -14.40 -19.44
N ARG A 191 -26.47 -13.65 -18.47
CA ARG A 191 -26.52 -14.00 -17.04
C ARG A 191 -27.52 -13.15 -16.26
N TYR A 192 -27.87 -11.96 -16.76
CA TYR A 192 -28.68 -10.99 -16.05
C TYR A 192 -29.88 -10.56 -16.89
N GLU A 193 -31.06 -10.44 -16.24
CA GLU A 193 -32.30 -9.99 -16.90
C GLU A 193 -32.56 -8.49 -16.71
N THR A 194 -32.15 -7.93 -15.57
CA THR A 194 -32.38 -6.52 -15.22
C THR A 194 -31.18 -5.94 -14.48
N ALA A 195 -31.05 -4.60 -14.47
CA ALA A 195 -30.04 -3.90 -13.66
C ALA A 195 -30.18 -4.22 -12.16
N ARG A 196 -31.41 -4.46 -11.69
CA ARG A 196 -31.70 -4.88 -10.30
C ARG A 196 -31.17 -6.28 -10.01
N HIS A 197 -31.41 -7.23 -10.90
CA HIS A 197 -30.85 -8.58 -10.78
C HIS A 197 -29.32 -8.53 -10.79
N LEU A 198 -28.72 -7.78 -11.73
CA LEU A 198 -27.28 -7.58 -11.80
C LEU A 198 -26.67 -7.09 -10.48
N LEU A 199 -27.16 -5.97 -9.95
CA LEU A 199 -26.64 -5.40 -8.70
C LEU A 199 -26.88 -6.31 -7.49
N THR A 200 -27.95 -7.10 -7.49
CA THR A 200 -28.21 -8.07 -6.42
C THR A 200 -27.17 -9.18 -6.44
N THR A 201 -26.83 -9.71 -7.62
CA THR A 201 -25.76 -10.71 -7.76
C THR A 201 -24.40 -10.12 -7.36
N ILE A 202 -24.05 -8.93 -7.85
CA ILE A 202 -22.81 -8.25 -7.48
C ILE A 202 -22.75 -8.03 -5.97
N ALA A 203 -23.84 -7.56 -5.34
CA ALA A 203 -23.87 -7.33 -3.89
C ALA A 203 -23.59 -8.61 -3.10
N ASN A 204 -24.16 -9.74 -3.52
CA ASN A 204 -23.94 -11.02 -2.86
C ASN A 204 -22.50 -11.53 -3.04
N GLU A 205 -21.92 -11.40 -4.24
CA GLU A 205 -20.51 -11.73 -4.50
C GLU A 205 -19.56 -10.83 -3.67
N TRP A 206 -19.93 -9.57 -3.49
CA TRP A 206 -19.18 -8.60 -2.69
C TRP A 206 -19.34 -8.79 -1.18
N GLY A 207 -20.39 -9.48 -0.73
CA GLY A 207 -20.57 -9.83 0.69
C GLY A 207 -19.40 -10.62 1.28
N GLU A 208 -18.69 -11.40 0.46
CA GLU A 208 -17.48 -12.12 0.91
C GLU A 208 -16.25 -11.21 1.09
N ILE A 209 -16.24 -10.04 0.44
CA ILE A 209 -15.14 -9.09 0.45
C ILE A 209 -15.37 -8.00 1.49
N ASP A 210 -16.57 -7.40 1.46
CA ASP A 210 -16.98 -6.33 2.35
C ASP A 210 -18.50 -6.32 2.53
N ASP A 211 -18.93 -6.65 3.74
CA ASP A 211 -20.34 -6.69 4.09
C ASP A 211 -20.98 -5.30 4.03
N SER A 212 -20.22 -4.24 4.30
CA SER A 212 -20.72 -2.87 4.28
C SER A 212 -21.03 -2.40 2.86
N VAL A 213 -20.24 -2.81 1.87
CA VAL A 213 -20.52 -2.56 0.44
C VAL A 213 -21.77 -3.32 0.01
N ARG A 214 -21.92 -4.59 0.40
CA ARG A 214 -23.15 -5.37 0.13
C ARG A 214 -24.38 -4.65 0.67
N GLN A 215 -24.35 -4.26 1.95
CA GLN A 215 -25.47 -3.57 2.59
C GLN A 215 -25.77 -2.22 1.93
N ALA A 216 -24.74 -1.46 1.53
CA ALA A 216 -24.91 -0.20 0.83
C ALA A 216 -25.57 -0.37 -0.54
N ILE A 217 -25.19 -1.39 -1.32
CA ILE A 217 -25.88 -1.70 -2.59
C ILE A 217 -27.35 -2.08 -2.32
N PHE A 218 -27.64 -2.85 -1.27
CA PHE A 218 -29.03 -3.16 -0.91
C PHE A 218 -29.86 -1.95 -0.45
N ASP A 219 -29.25 -0.99 0.26
CA ASP A 219 -29.90 0.28 0.59
C ASP A 219 -30.25 1.06 -0.68
N LEU A 220 -29.35 1.09 -1.68
CA LEU A 220 -29.60 1.71 -2.99
C LEU A 220 -30.66 0.95 -3.81
N LEU A 221 -30.67 -0.38 -3.77
CA LEU A 221 -31.72 -1.17 -4.41
C LEU A 221 -33.09 -0.95 -3.77
N ARG A 222 -33.14 -0.73 -2.44
CA ARG A 222 -34.37 -0.39 -1.73
C ARG A 222 -34.89 0.96 -2.16
N SER A 223 -34.02 1.96 -2.29
CA SER A 223 -34.42 3.33 -2.66
C SER A 223 -35.13 3.39 -4.02
N THR A 224 -34.74 2.55 -4.99
CA THR A 224 -35.42 2.49 -6.30
C THR A 224 -36.84 1.91 -6.26
N GLY A 225 -37.21 1.21 -5.18
CA GLY A 225 -38.56 0.66 -4.97
C GLY A 225 -39.46 1.51 -4.07
N THR A 226 -38.89 2.50 -3.38
CA THR A 226 -39.61 3.34 -2.41
C THR A 226 -40.39 4.44 -3.12
N ARG A 227 -41.69 4.56 -2.82
CA ARG A 227 -42.58 5.58 -3.42
C ARG A 227 -42.49 6.95 -2.73
N ASP A 228 -42.10 6.97 -1.46
CA ASP A 228 -41.87 8.21 -0.72
C ASP A 228 -40.49 8.79 -1.02
N GLU A 229 -40.47 10.04 -1.50
CA GLU A 229 -39.26 10.77 -1.86
C GLU A 229 -38.35 11.00 -0.65
N SER A 230 -38.93 11.25 0.53
CA SER A 230 -38.17 11.51 1.75
C SER A 230 -37.43 10.25 2.21
N ALA A 231 -38.13 9.12 2.27
CA ALA A 231 -37.51 7.82 2.56
C ALA A 231 -36.48 7.40 1.51
N ARG A 232 -36.73 7.67 0.22
CA ARG A 232 -35.75 7.40 -0.86
C ARG A 232 -34.44 8.14 -0.63
N ILE A 233 -34.51 9.44 -0.33
CA ILE A 233 -33.33 10.27 -0.09
C ILE A 233 -32.52 9.76 1.11
N VAL A 234 -33.19 9.36 2.19
CA VAL A 234 -32.54 8.80 3.38
C VAL A 234 -31.80 7.50 3.06
N ASP A 235 -32.42 6.58 2.32
CA ASP A 235 -31.78 5.32 1.91
C ASP A 235 -30.56 5.60 1.01
N ILE A 236 -30.67 6.55 0.08
CA ILE A 236 -29.57 6.94 -0.82
C ILE A 236 -28.39 7.53 -0.06
N SER A 237 -28.63 8.48 0.86
CA SER A 237 -27.56 9.14 1.62
C SER A 237 -26.89 8.20 2.63
N ARG A 238 -27.59 7.15 3.08
CA ARG A 238 -27.06 6.18 4.03
C ARG A 238 -26.04 5.23 3.42
N ALA A 239 -26.16 4.93 2.13
CA ALA A 239 -25.29 3.97 1.46
C ALA A 239 -23.79 4.36 1.49
N PRO A 240 -23.37 5.59 1.14
CA PRO A 240 -21.97 6.02 1.28
C PRO A 240 -21.48 5.98 2.73
N ALA A 241 -22.28 6.49 3.67
CA ALA A 241 -21.94 6.53 5.09
C ALA A 241 -21.65 5.12 5.63
N ARG A 242 -22.48 4.14 5.25
CA ARG A 242 -22.30 2.74 5.67
C ARG A 242 -20.99 2.12 5.19
N VAL A 243 -20.56 2.42 3.95
CA VAL A 243 -19.27 1.93 3.44
C VAL A 243 -18.11 2.58 4.19
N LEU A 244 -18.20 3.88 4.47
CA LEU A 244 -17.20 4.62 5.25
C LEU A 244 -17.08 4.09 6.69
N GLU A 245 -18.21 3.96 7.39
CA GLU A 245 -18.28 3.36 8.74
C GLU A 245 -17.70 1.93 8.75
N GLY A 246 -18.05 1.13 7.73
CA GLY A 246 -17.50 -0.22 7.56
C GLY A 246 -15.98 -0.25 7.43
N MET A 247 -15.43 0.68 6.64
CA MET A 247 -13.98 0.81 6.49
C MET A 247 -13.30 1.30 7.76
N GLU A 248 -13.94 2.22 8.51
CA GLU A 248 -13.44 2.67 9.81
C GLU A 248 -13.42 1.52 10.83
N GLU A 249 -14.48 0.72 10.90
CA GLU A 249 -14.52 -0.45 11.78
C GLU A 249 -13.46 -1.48 11.40
N GLN A 250 -13.30 -1.77 10.09
CA GLN A 250 -12.26 -2.67 9.61
C GLN A 250 -10.84 -2.16 9.90
N LEU A 251 -10.60 -0.86 9.73
CA LEU A 251 -9.33 -0.23 10.08
C LEU A 251 -9.06 -0.37 11.57
N THR A 252 -10.05 -0.05 12.41
CA THR A 252 -9.94 -0.11 13.87
C THR A 252 -9.69 -1.54 14.35
N ARG A 253 -10.40 -2.52 13.77
CA ARG A 253 -10.22 -3.95 14.06
C ARG A 253 -8.81 -4.43 13.68
N ARG A 254 -8.29 -4.05 12.50
CA ARG A 254 -6.92 -4.38 12.06
C ARG A 254 -5.86 -3.67 12.90
N LEU A 255 -6.07 -2.42 13.27
CA LEU A 255 -5.16 -1.71 14.17
C LEU A 255 -5.14 -2.38 15.54
N GLY A 256 -6.30 -2.76 16.07
CA GLY A 256 -6.43 -3.52 17.31
C GLY A 256 -5.70 -4.85 17.29
N SER A 257 -5.79 -5.61 16.19
CA SER A 257 -5.10 -6.91 16.07
C SER A 257 -3.57 -6.78 16.05
N LEU A 258 -3.05 -5.63 15.62
CA LEU A 258 -1.61 -5.37 15.51
C LEU A 258 -0.97 -4.95 16.84
N ILE A 259 -1.72 -4.39 17.79
CA ILE A 259 -1.16 -3.83 19.03
C ILE A 259 -0.48 -4.92 19.87
N MET A 260 -1.18 -6.01 20.16
CA MET A 260 -0.66 -7.08 21.02
C MET A 260 0.57 -7.78 20.45
N PRO A 261 0.58 -8.23 19.17
CA PRO A 261 1.77 -8.79 18.55
C PRO A 261 2.94 -7.81 18.51
N THR A 262 2.69 -6.52 18.25
CA THR A 262 3.75 -5.50 18.25
C THR A 262 4.35 -5.32 19.64
N LEU A 263 3.52 -5.25 20.68
CA LEU A 263 3.97 -5.12 22.06
C LEU A 263 4.78 -6.34 22.50
N ALA A 264 4.26 -7.55 22.24
CA ALA A 264 4.97 -8.79 22.54
C ALA A 264 6.32 -8.83 21.81
N PHE A 265 6.34 -8.50 20.53
CA PHE A 265 7.59 -8.43 19.79
C PHE A 265 8.54 -7.40 20.38
N LEU A 266 8.10 -6.18 20.69
CA LEU A 266 8.94 -5.15 21.28
C LEU A 266 9.54 -5.59 22.62
N THR A 267 8.76 -6.25 23.47
CA THR A 267 9.26 -6.75 24.77
C THR A 267 10.21 -7.92 24.59
N PHE A 268 9.84 -8.98 23.87
CA PHE A 268 10.71 -10.14 23.65
C PHE A 268 11.98 -9.79 22.88
N SER A 269 11.88 -8.90 21.90
CA SER A 269 13.01 -8.44 21.11
C SER A 269 13.99 -7.61 21.94
N SER A 270 13.49 -6.71 22.80
CA SER A 270 14.34 -5.97 23.74
C SER A 270 15.06 -6.92 24.71
N LEU A 271 14.36 -7.93 25.23
CA LEU A 271 14.93 -8.92 26.14
C LEU A 271 15.98 -9.78 25.43
N ALA A 272 15.71 -10.19 24.19
CA ALA A 272 16.66 -10.96 23.37
C ALA A 272 17.90 -10.14 23.01
N ILE A 273 17.74 -8.86 22.65
CA ILE A 273 18.88 -7.95 22.39
C ILE A 273 19.71 -7.76 23.67
N VAL A 274 19.06 -7.45 24.80
CA VAL A 274 19.76 -7.26 26.08
C VAL A 274 20.42 -8.56 26.54
N GLY A 275 19.78 -9.71 26.33
CA GLY A 275 20.36 -11.02 26.65
C GLY A 275 21.59 -11.34 25.80
N VAL A 276 21.50 -11.19 24.48
CA VAL A 276 22.59 -11.55 23.56
C VAL A 276 23.73 -10.52 23.63
N ILE A 277 23.42 -9.22 23.55
CA ILE A 277 24.43 -8.15 23.51
C ILE A 277 24.91 -7.80 24.91
N GLY A 278 23.99 -7.69 25.88
CA GLY A 278 24.30 -7.24 27.24
C GLY A 278 25.03 -8.30 28.07
N LEU A 279 24.76 -9.59 27.88
CA LEU A 279 25.48 -10.66 28.59
C LEU A 279 26.74 -11.14 27.84
N SER A 280 26.95 -10.71 26.59
CA SER A 280 28.14 -11.09 25.81
C SER A 280 29.47 -10.78 26.53
N PRO A 281 29.66 -9.62 27.19
CA PRO A 281 30.90 -9.34 27.93
C PRO A 281 31.06 -10.27 29.14
N VAL A 282 29.96 -10.63 29.81
CA VAL A 282 29.95 -11.51 30.98
C VAL A 282 30.43 -12.91 30.60
N PHE A 283 29.97 -13.44 29.46
CA PHE A 283 30.44 -14.73 28.95
C PHE A 283 31.93 -14.74 28.60
N GLY A 284 32.45 -13.62 28.09
CA GLY A 284 33.88 -13.43 27.87
C GLY A 284 34.70 -13.46 29.16
N VAL A 285 34.18 -12.88 30.25
CA VAL A 285 34.84 -12.86 31.57
C VAL A 285 34.80 -14.22 32.26
N ILE A 286 33.72 -15.01 32.10
CA ILE A 286 33.59 -16.35 32.69
C ILE A 286 34.52 -17.38 32.00
N GLY A 287 35.15 -17.04 30.88
CA GLY A 287 36.10 -17.92 30.19
C GLY A 287 35.43 -19.08 29.45
N VAL A 288 34.14 -18.94 29.11
CA VAL A 288 33.42 -19.92 28.28
C VAL A 288 33.92 -19.78 26.84
N SER A 289 34.98 -20.52 26.51
CA SER A 289 35.62 -20.55 25.18
C SER A 289 34.72 -21.12 24.07
N ALA A 290 33.56 -21.69 24.41
CA ALA A 290 32.58 -22.21 23.46
C ALA A 290 31.82 -21.10 22.69
N LEU A 291 31.82 -19.86 23.19
CA LEU A 291 31.15 -18.73 22.54
C LEU A 291 32.14 -17.93 21.69
N ASP A 292 32.54 -18.53 20.57
CA ASP A 292 33.40 -17.90 19.56
C ASP A 292 32.68 -16.70 18.89
N ILE A 293 33.43 -15.77 18.30
CA ILE A 293 32.88 -14.59 17.61
C ILE A 293 31.89 -14.98 16.49
N LYS A 294 32.08 -16.17 15.92
CA LYS A 294 31.20 -16.80 14.93
C LYS A 294 29.81 -17.08 15.49
N PHE A 295 29.71 -17.54 16.75
CA PHE A 295 28.43 -17.77 17.43
C PHE A 295 27.70 -16.45 17.69
N PHE A 296 28.43 -15.40 18.09
CA PHE A 296 27.84 -14.07 18.28
C PHE A 296 27.28 -13.50 16.96
N ILE A 297 28.04 -13.59 15.87
CA ILE A 297 27.58 -13.17 14.53
C ILE A 297 26.34 -13.98 14.10
N LEU A 298 26.33 -15.30 14.36
CA LEU A 298 25.18 -16.15 14.05
C LEU A 298 23.94 -15.71 14.83
N MET A 299 24.04 -15.48 16.14
CA MET A 299 22.92 -15.02 16.97
C MET A 299 22.42 -13.63 16.56
N CYS A 300 23.31 -12.68 16.25
CA CYS A 300 22.93 -11.38 15.72
C CYS A 300 22.24 -11.49 14.36
N SER A 301 22.72 -12.36 13.47
CA SER A 301 22.11 -12.59 12.16
C SER A 301 20.73 -13.24 12.28
N LEU A 302 20.56 -14.19 13.20
CA LEU A 302 19.29 -14.87 13.48
C LEU A 302 18.28 -13.89 14.09
N LEU A 303 18.72 -13.02 14.98
CA LEU A 303 17.90 -11.96 15.55
C LEU A 303 17.47 -10.97 14.46
N ALA A 304 18.39 -10.50 13.62
CA ALA A 304 18.06 -9.62 12.49
C ALA A 304 17.09 -10.29 11.49
N LEU A 305 17.28 -11.58 11.19
CA LEU A 305 16.39 -12.34 10.32
C LEU A 305 15.00 -12.53 10.94
N SER A 306 14.93 -12.82 12.25
CA SER A 306 13.68 -12.92 13.00
C SER A 306 12.92 -11.58 13.03
N PHE A 307 13.65 -10.47 13.15
CA PHE A 307 13.05 -9.13 13.06
C PHE A 307 12.51 -8.88 11.67
N TRP A 308 13.29 -9.18 10.63
CA TRP A 308 12.83 -9.04 9.26
C TRP A 308 11.59 -9.91 8.99
N ALA A 309 11.61 -11.17 9.43
CA ALA A 309 10.48 -12.09 9.39
C ALA A 309 9.22 -11.50 10.02
N PHE A 310 9.37 -10.98 11.24
CA PHE A 310 8.29 -10.37 11.98
C PHE A 310 7.77 -9.12 11.28
N THR A 311 8.64 -8.25 10.76
CA THR A 311 8.21 -7.06 10.00
C THR A 311 7.45 -7.42 8.74
N VAL A 312 7.85 -8.48 8.03
CA VAL A 312 7.13 -8.99 6.85
C VAL A 312 5.79 -9.60 7.25
N TYR A 313 5.74 -10.37 8.35
CA TYR A 313 4.50 -10.94 8.89
C TYR A 313 3.50 -9.85 9.26
N MET A 314 3.94 -8.87 10.07
CA MET A 314 3.12 -7.73 10.49
C MET A 314 2.71 -6.85 9.31
N GLY A 315 3.55 -6.76 8.28
CA GLY A 315 3.22 -6.06 7.03
C GLY A 315 1.98 -6.59 6.32
N ARG A 316 1.55 -7.83 6.59
CA ARG A 316 0.35 -8.43 5.99
C ARG A 316 -0.95 -7.94 6.59
N GLU A 317 -0.94 -7.65 7.89
CA GLU A 317 -2.12 -7.19 8.61
C GLU A 317 -2.27 -5.66 8.57
N ARG A 318 -1.22 -4.95 8.14
CA ARG A 318 -1.31 -3.50 7.93
C ARG A 318 -2.42 -3.19 6.92
N PRO A 319 -3.44 -2.41 7.29
CA PRO A 319 -4.40 -1.94 6.32
C PRO A 319 -3.66 -1.16 5.25
N VAL A 320 -4.07 -1.32 3.98
CA VAL A 320 -3.65 -0.39 2.93
C VAL A 320 -4.41 0.89 3.25
N THR A 321 -3.82 1.72 4.10
CA THR A 321 -4.30 3.08 4.30
C THR A 321 -4.22 3.78 2.95
N VAL A 322 -5.13 4.73 2.73
CA VAL A 322 -4.90 5.80 1.76
C VAL A 322 -3.44 6.21 1.85
N GLN A 323 -2.64 5.87 0.84
CA GLN A 323 -1.25 6.25 0.84
C GLN A 323 -1.26 7.77 0.70
N ILE A 324 -0.75 8.47 1.71
CA ILE A 324 -0.42 9.88 1.55
C ILE A 324 0.51 9.90 0.33
N PRO A 325 0.13 10.57 -0.78
CA PRO A 325 0.92 10.55 -2.00
C PRO A 325 2.36 10.90 -1.65
N GLU A 326 3.29 9.99 -1.94
CA GLU A 326 4.69 10.33 -1.75
C GLU A 326 5.00 11.50 -2.69
N PRO A 327 5.56 12.61 -2.19
CA PRO A 327 5.90 13.73 -3.06
C PRO A 327 6.86 13.20 -4.12
N PRO A 328 6.59 13.43 -5.42
CA PRO A 328 7.44 12.95 -6.50
C PRO A 328 8.90 13.32 -6.24
N PRO A 329 9.88 12.48 -6.63
CA PRO A 329 11.29 12.77 -6.42
C PRO A 329 11.75 14.13 -7.01
N GLU A 330 10.97 14.70 -7.94
CA GLU A 330 11.19 15.96 -8.63
C GLU A 330 10.32 17.13 -8.10
N ASP A 331 9.74 17.01 -6.90
CA ASP A 331 8.99 18.12 -6.32
C ASP A 331 9.93 19.34 -6.13
N PRO A 332 9.63 20.52 -6.72
CA PRO A 332 10.43 21.72 -6.55
C PRO A 332 10.51 22.21 -5.09
N ARG A 333 9.64 21.71 -4.20
CA ARG A 333 9.69 21.97 -2.75
C ARG A 333 10.73 21.12 -2.02
N LEU A 334 11.20 20.04 -2.65
CA LEU A 334 12.21 19.15 -2.08
C LEU A 334 13.60 19.47 -2.65
N PRO A 335 14.66 19.34 -1.84
CA PRO A 335 16.01 19.42 -2.38
C PRO A 335 16.26 18.25 -3.34
N PRO A 336 17.03 18.45 -4.42
CA PRO A 336 17.35 17.38 -5.37
C PRO A 336 18.07 16.22 -4.66
N PRO A 337 17.93 14.98 -5.17
CA PRO A 337 18.45 13.78 -4.53
C PRO A 337 19.94 13.94 -4.16
N GLY A 338 20.27 13.65 -2.90
CA GLY A 338 21.64 13.71 -2.37
C GLY A 338 22.13 15.11 -1.96
N LYS A 339 21.28 16.15 -1.98
CA LYS A 339 21.62 17.49 -1.50
C LYS A 339 20.66 17.91 -0.38
N PHE A 340 21.15 18.74 0.55
CA PHE A 340 20.33 19.39 1.57
C PHE A 340 20.41 20.92 1.38
N LEU A 341 19.33 21.62 1.72
CA LEU A 341 19.25 23.08 1.63
C LEU A 341 19.52 23.69 3.01
N ILE A 342 20.69 24.31 3.18
CA ILE A 342 20.95 25.21 4.32
C ILE A 342 20.70 26.63 3.81
N GLY A 343 19.55 27.20 4.17
CA GLY A 343 19.08 28.48 3.64
C GLY A 343 18.90 28.42 2.11
N LYS A 344 19.75 29.11 1.34
CA LYS A 344 19.74 29.13 -0.14
C LYS A 344 20.85 28.29 -0.79
N ARG A 345 21.77 27.69 -0.02
CA ARG A 345 22.92 26.93 -0.58
C ARG A 345 22.65 25.43 -0.56
N LYS A 346 22.97 24.77 -1.67
CA LYS A 346 22.86 23.31 -1.86
C LYS A 346 24.16 22.66 -1.41
N VAL A 347 24.12 21.92 -0.31
CA VAL A 347 25.28 21.20 0.24
C VAL A 347 25.08 19.69 0.01
N PRO A 348 26.12 18.92 -0.36
CA PRO A 348 26.02 17.46 -0.44
C PRO A 348 25.62 16.86 0.92
N MET A 349 24.62 15.99 0.89
CA MET A 349 23.96 15.46 2.08
C MET A 349 24.85 14.56 2.94
N LEU A 350 25.89 13.98 2.34
CA LEU A 350 26.89 13.14 3.01
C LEU A 350 27.91 13.95 3.83
N LEU A 351 28.11 15.24 3.53
CA LEU A 351 29.19 16.02 4.12
C LEU A 351 29.01 16.25 5.63
N PRO A 352 27.83 16.65 6.14
CA PRO A 352 27.62 16.82 7.59
C PRO A 352 27.73 15.51 8.39
N PRO A 353 27.11 14.38 7.98
CA PRO A 353 27.29 13.08 8.64
C PRO A 353 28.73 12.59 8.69
N VAL A 354 29.49 12.78 7.60
CA VAL A 354 30.91 12.37 7.55
C VAL A 354 31.75 13.25 8.47
N LEU A 355 31.51 14.56 8.51
CA LEU A 355 32.19 15.47 9.44
C LEU A 355 31.91 15.10 10.90
N LEU A 356 30.65 14.78 11.22
CA LEU A 356 30.26 14.32 12.55
C LEU A 356 30.94 12.99 12.90
N PHE A 357 30.97 12.03 11.96
CA PHE A 357 31.65 10.75 12.14
C PHE A 357 33.14 10.96 12.47
N ILE A 358 33.83 11.78 11.66
CA ILE A 358 35.25 12.09 11.87
C ILE A 358 35.43 12.70 13.25
N ALA A 359 34.70 13.76 13.58
CA ALA A 359 34.82 14.47 14.86
C ALA A 359 34.59 13.55 16.07
N LEU A 360 33.55 12.71 16.03
CA LEU A 360 33.21 11.81 17.14
C LEU A 360 34.14 10.59 17.23
N SER A 361 34.83 10.24 16.14
CA SER A 361 35.79 9.13 16.10
C SER A 361 37.18 9.49 16.65
N ILE A 362 37.53 10.78 16.76
CA ILE A 362 38.85 11.26 17.20
C ILE A 362 39.29 10.64 18.54
N PRO A 363 38.45 10.58 19.60
CA PRO A 363 38.85 9.96 20.87
C PRO A 363 39.15 8.46 20.73
N GLY A 364 38.41 7.75 19.87
CA GLY A 364 38.66 6.33 19.58
C GLY A 364 39.98 6.12 18.82
N VAL A 365 40.30 7.00 17.88
CA VAL A 365 41.58 6.97 17.14
C VAL A 365 42.76 7.28 18.07
N LEU A 366 42.62 8.28 18.95
CA LEU A 366 43.65 8.60 19.96
C LEU A 366 43.89 7.44 20.94
N HIS A 367 42.83 6.69 21.30
CA HIS A 367 42.96 5.48 22.10
C HIS A 367 43.80 4.40 21.40
N VAL A 368 43.52 4.13 20.11
CA VAL A 368 44.25 3.13 19.30
C VAL A 368 45.71 3.53 19.10
N LEU A 369 46.01 4.83 18.99
CA LEU A 369 47.37 5.36 18.87
C LEU A 369 48.17 5.36 20.18
N GLY A 370 47.59 4.94 21.30
CA GLY A 370 48.30 4.76 22.58
C GLY A 370 48.60 6.05 23.35
N LEU A 371 48.02 7.19 22.95
CA LEU A 371 48.19 8.48 23.62
C LEU A 371 47.29 8.54 24.88
N ARG A 372 47.81 8.04 26.00
CA ARG A 372 47.08 7.90 27.27
C ARG A 372 47.24 9.06 28.26
N GLU A 373 48.06 10.05 27.96
CA GLU A 373 48.34 11.15 28.90
C GLU A 373 47.38 12.34 28.75
N GLY A 374 46.98 12.93 29.88
CA GLY A 374 46.08 14.09 29.97
C GLY A 374 44.58 13.76 29.97
N VAL A 375 43.75 14.81 30.07
CA VAL A 375 42.27 14.71 30.09
C VAL A 375 41.72 14.01 28.84
N ALA A 376 42.37 14.21 27.69
CA ALA A 376 42.03 13.53 26.44
C ALA A 376 42.28 12.01 26.50
N GLY A 377 43.36 11.57 27.15
CA GLY A 377 43.66 10.15 27.39
C GLY A 377 42.67 9.48 28.35
N ALA A 378 42.19 10.20 29.38
CA ALA A 378 41.16 9.71 30.29
C ALA A 378 39.78 9.53 29.62
N ILE A 379 39.40 10.44 28.72
CA ILE A 379 38.16 10.34 27.92
C ILE A 379 38.27 9.25 26.84
N ALA A 380 39.45 9.12 26.22
CA ALA A 380 39.74 8.05 25.26
C ALA A 380 39.74 6.67 25.96
N GLY A 381 40.22 6.60 27.20
CA GLY A 381 40.37 5.38 28.01
C GLY A 381 39.10 4.82 28.66
N SER A 382 38.03 5.61 28.76
CA SER A 382 36.79 5.23 29.45
C SER A 382 35.79 4.47 28.58
N LEU A 383 35.95 4.49 27.25
CA LEU A 383 35.02 3.91 26.27
C LEU A 383 35.76 3.26 25.08
N ASN A 384 36.70 2.37 25.38
CA ASN A 384 37.81 1.89 24.51
C ASN A 384 37.47 1.30 23.13
N VAL A 385 36.20 1.10 22.76
CA VAL A 385 35.78 0.69 21.40
C VAL A 385 34.45 1.37 20.99
N SER A 386 33.70 1.89 21.95
CA SER A 386 32.35 2.42 21.76
C SER A 386 32.32 3.72 20.96
N TRP A 387 33.40 4.50 20.93
CA TRP A 387 33.47 5.78 20.20
C TRP A 387 33.18 5.62 18.69
N PHE A 388 33.68 4.56 18.04
CA PHE A 388 33.37 4.28 16.64
C PHE A 388 31.89 3.91 16.44
N THR A 389 31.33 3.13 17.36
CA THR A 389 29.90 2.78 17.35
C THR A 389 29.01 4.01 17.52
N TRP A 390 29.34 4.90 18.45
CA TRP A 390 28.64 6.18 18.65
C TRP A 390 28.80 7.12 17.46
N ALA A 391 29.99 7.18 16.85
CA ALA A 391 30.25 7.98 15.65
C ALA A 391 29.38 7.51 14.49
N PHE A 392 29.31 6.20 14.27
CA PHE A 392 28.50 5.59 13.23
C PHE A 392 27.00 5.80 13.47
N ALA A 393 26.53 5.56 14.70
CA ALA A 393 25.14 5.79 15.08
C ALA A 393 24.74 7.27 14.91
N GLY A 394 25.59 8.20 15.37
CA GLY A 394 25.38 9.65 15.23
C GLY A 394 25.34 10.10 13.76
N ALA A 395 26.23 9.57 12.93
CA ALA A 395 26.25 9.87 11.49
C ALA A 395 24.96 9.39 10.79
N ILE A 396 24.51 8.16 11.08
CA ILE A 396 23.26 7.62 10.54
C ILE A 396 22.06 8.44 11.03
N ALA A 397 22.02 8.78 12.31
CA ALA A 397 20.94 9.57 12.90
C ALA A 397 20.86 10.96 12.25
N LEU A 398 22.00 11.64 12.05
CA LEU A 398 22.06 12.94 11.39
C LEU A 398 21.65 12.85 9.91
N TYR A 399 22.13 11.82 9.20
CA TYR A 399 21.71 11.58 7.80
C TYR A 399 20.19 11.38 7.72
N GLY A 400 19.62 10.55 8.60
CA GLY A 400 18.19 10.31 8.69
C GLY A 400 17.42 11.60 8.99
N TYR A 401 17.86 12.39 9.97
CA TYR A 401 17.23 13.66 10.32
C TYR A 401 17.21 14.65 9.14
N LEU A 402 18.33 14.81 8.45
CA LEU A 402 18.44 15.68 7.26
C LEU A 402 17.59 15.16 6.09
N TYR A 403 17.45 13.84 5.95
CA TYR A 403 16.64 13.21 4.91
C TYR A 403 15.15 13.41 5.14
N TYR A 404 14.70 13.12 6.36
CA TYR A 404 13.29 13.04 6.68
C TYR A 404 12.68 14.40 7.01
N SER A 405 13.43 15.33 7.62
CA SER A 405 12.85 16.60 8.09
C SER A 405 12.16 17.45 7.00
N PRO A 406 12.70 17.65 5.77
CA PRO A 406 12.00 18.41 4.74
C PRO A 406 10.79 17.66 4.21
N ARG A 407 10.88 16.32 4.12
CA ARG A 407 9.78 15.48 3.64
C ARG A 407 8.61 15.42 4.62
N VAL A 408 8.89 15.42 5.92
CA VAL A 408 7.86 15.50 6.97
C VAL A 408 7.11 16.83 6.85
N ARG A 409 7.81 17.95 6.65
CA ARG A 409 7.17 19.26 6.43
C ARG A 409 6.25 19.26 5.20
N VAL A 410 6.71 18.75 4.07
CA VAL A 410 5.87 18.64 2.86
C VAL A 410 4.64 17.75 3.11
N ARG A 411 4.82 16.62 3.83
CA ARG A 411 3.69 15.74 4.20
C ARG A 411 2.69 16.43 5.12
N GLU A 412 3.15 17.22 6.09
CA GLU A 412 2.28 18.02 6.96
C GLU A 412 1.53 19.10 6.18
N GLU A 413 2.19 19.77 5.23
CA GLU A 413 1.56 20.74 4.33
C GLU A 413 0.49 20.10 3.42
N GLU A 414 0.75 18.92 2.87
CA GLU A 414 -0.24 18.16 2.09
C GLU A 414 -1.41 17.70 2.98
N ARG A 415 -1.14 17.26 4.20
CA ARG A 415 -2.19 16.86 5.15
C ARG A 415 -3.11 18.03 5.52
N ARG A 416 -2.53 19.21 5.78
CA ARG A 416 -3.30 20.44 6.01
C ARG A 416 -4.12 20.82 4.77
N ARG A 417 -3.53 20.74 3.58
CA ARG A 417 -4.26 20.99 2.32
C ARG A 417 -5.43 20.04 2.11
N ILE A 418 -5.30 18.75 2.44
CA ILE A 418 -6.42 17.79 2.35
C ILE A 418 -7.55 18.18 3.32
N GLN A 419 -7.21 18.58 4.55
CA GLN A 419 -8.21 19.04 5.52
C GLN A 419 -8.91 20.31 5.06
N ASP A 420 -8.14 21.27 4.52
CA ASP A 420 -8.67 22.49 3.93
C ASP A 420 -9.60 22.20 2.75
N TRP A 421 -9.28 21.20 1.92
CA TRP A 421 -10.14 20.76 0.82
C TRP A 421 -11.52 20.28 1.31
N GLY A 422 -11.61 19.58 2.44
CA GLY A 422 -12.91 19.19 3.01
C GLY A 422 -13.78 20.40 3.37
N ASN A 423 -13.18 21.42 4.00
CA ASN A 423 -13.89 22.68 4.31
C ASN A 423 -14.28 23.45 3.03
N ALA A 424 -13.40 23.47 2.04
CA ALA A 424 -13.65 24.11 0.75
C ALA A 424 -14.81 23.46 0.00
N LEU A 425 -14.80 22.12 -0.09
CA LEU A 425 -15.84 21.35 -0.76
C LEU A 425 -17.18 21.51 -0.05
N ASN A 426 -17.22 21.43 1.28
CA ASN A 426 -18.46 21.67 2.02
C ASN A 426 -19.03 23.08 1.76
N THR A 427 -18.18 24.11 1.78
CA THR A 427 -18.59 25.50 1.51
C THR A 427 -19.02 25.71 0.06
N MET A 428 -18.28 25.16 -0.90
CA MET A 428 -18.67 25.18 -2.31
C MET A 428 -20.00 24.47 -2.51
N GLY A 429 -20.18 23.33 -1.86
CA GLY A 429 -21.37 22.50 -1.91
C GLY A 429 -22.61 23.23 -1.43
N SER A 430 -22.52 23.88 -0.26
CA SER A 430 -23.62 24.68 0.29
C SER A 430 -24.01 25.83 -0.65
N ARG A 431 -23.03 26.54 -1.23
CA ARG A 431 -23.29 27.65 -2.16
C ARG A 431 -23.86 27.20 -3.50
N MET A 432 -23.44 26.04 -3.98
CA MET A 432 -24.01 25.46 -5.20
C MET A 432 -25.44 24.96 -4.97
N LEU A 433 -25.75 24.48 -3.77
CA LEU A 433 -27.12 24.16 -3.34
C LEU A 433 -28.01 25.40 -3.24
N ASP A 434 -27.44 26.54 -2.85
CA ASP A 434 -28.11 27.86 -2.91
C ASP A 434 -28.36 28.34 -4.36
N GLY A 435 -27.99 27.56 -5.38
CA GLY A 435 -28.15 27.88 -6.80
C GLY A 435 -27.03 28.74 -7.39
N LYS A 436 -25.94 29.00 -6.65
CA LYS A 436 -24.81 29.77 -7.18
C LYS A 436 -24.00 28.96 -8.20
N PRO A 437 -23.48 29.59 -9.27
CA PRO A 437 -22.54 28.95 -10.18
C PRO A 437 -21.27 28.49 -9.46
N VAL A 438 -20.67 27.39 -9.95
CA VAL A 438 -19.48 26.77 -9.35
C VAL A 438 -18.30 27.74 -9.22
N SER A 439 -18.11 28.64 -10.19
CA SER A 439 -17.07 29.68 -10.12
C SER A 439 -17.30 30.62 -8.93
N SER A 440 -18.52 31.11 -8.75
CA SER A 440 -18.90 31.98 -7.63
C SER A 440 -18.78 31.26 -6.29
N ALA A 441 -19.27 30.02 -6.20
CA ALA A 441 -19.17 29.19 -5.01
C ALA A 441 -17.70 28.94 -4.61
N MET A 442 -16.83 28.69 -5.60
CA MET A 442 -15.40 28.48 -5.39
C MET A 442 -14.67 29.76 -4.98
N TYR A 443 -15.04 30.91 -5.55
CA TYR A 443 -14.51 32.20 -5.13
C TYR A 443 -14.87 32.51 -3.68
N GLU A 444 -16.14 32.31 -3.30
CA GLU A 444 -16.62 32.52 -1.93
C GLU A 444 -15.95 31.57 -0.92
N ALA A 445 -15.80 30.29 -1.27
CA ALA A 445 -15.03 29.34 -0.45
C ALA A 445 -13.59 29.83 -0.25
N GLY A 446 -12.93 30.30 -1.32
CA GLY A 446 -11.60 30.90 -1.23
C GLY A 446 -11.55 32.15 -0.34
N THR A 447 -12.60 32.98 -0.31
CA THR A 447 -12.66 34.15 0.60
C THR A 447 -12.91 33.77 2.05
N MET A 448 -13.74 32.75 2.32
CA MET A 448 -13.99 32.29 3.70
C MET A 448 -12.79 31.56 4.31
N MET A 449 -11.90 31.06 3.46
CA MET A 449 -10.69 30.33 3.87
C MET A 449 -9.42 31.19 3.86
N GLU A 450 -9.55 32.52 3.98
CA GLU A 450 -8.38 33.41 4.01
C GLU A 450 -7.37 33.00 5.10
N GLY A 451 -6.11 32.83 4.69
CA GLY A 451 -5.05 32.25 5.51
C GLY A 451 -4.72 30.78 5.22
N SER A 452 -5.59 30.05 4.49
CA SER A 452 -5.27 28.69 3.99
C SER A 452 -4.40 28.75 2.72
N PRO A 453 -3.47 27.80 2.53
CA PRO A 453 -2.75 27.62 1.26
C PRO A 453 -3.67 27.37 0.06
N LEU A 454 -4.91 26.95 0.30
CA LEU A 454 -5.89 26.61 -0.73
C LEU A 454 -6.68 27.83 -1.23
N ALA A 455 -6.77 28.89 -0.42
CA ALA A 455 -7.60 30.07 -0.72
C ALA A 455 -7.24 30.74 -2.05
N GLU A 456 -5.95 30.99 -2.28
CA GLU A 456 -5.46 31.61 -3.51
C GLU A 456 -5.64 30.70 -4.73
N GLN A 457 -5.54 29.37 -4.54
CA GLN A 457 -5.77 28.40 -5.59
C GLN A 457 -7.25 28.38 -6.02
N LEU A 458 -8.20 28.43 -5.08
CA LEU A 458 -9.64 28.48 -5.39
C LEU A 458 -10.03 29.80 -6.06
N LYS A 459 -9.56 30.94 -5.55
CA LYS A 459 -9.81 32.27 -6.15
C LYS A 459 -9.22 32.37 -7.56
N SER A 460 -7.99 31.89 -7.78
CA SER A 460 -7.37 31.93 -9.11
C SER A 460 -8.06 30.96 -10.10
N ALA A 461 -8.46 29.78 -9.63
CA ALA A 461 -9.22 28.84 -10.44
C ALA A 461 -10.61 29.39 -10.82
N SER A 462 -11.28 30.13 -9.93
CA SER A 462 -12.63 30.65 -10.22
C SER A 462 -12.57 31.70 -11.32
N ILE A 463 -11.58 32.59 -11.25
CA ILE A 463 -11.29 33.58 -12.27
C ILE A 463 -10.96 32.90 -13.60
N ARG A 464 -10.23 31.76 -13.60
CA ARG A 464 -9.94 31.01 -14.82
C ARG A 464 -11.18 30.40 -15.46
N ILE A 465 -12.07 29.81 -14.66
CA ILE A 465 -13.34 29.26 -15.14
C ILE A 465 -14.22 30.37 -15.73
N GLU A 466 -14.32 31.51 -15.04
CA GLU A 466 -15.19 32.62 -15.43
C GLU A 466 -14.66 33.38 -16.66
N ARG A 467 -13.35 33.66 -16.73
CA ARG A 467 -12.75 34.42 -17.85
C ARG A 467 -12.45 33.59 -19.08
N TYR A 468 -12.09 32.32 -18.92
CA TYR A 468 -11.60 31.48 -20.03
C TYR A 468 -12.50 30.28 -20.34
N GLY A 469 -13.62 30.09 -19.63
CA GLY A 469 -14.53 28.96 -19.85
C GLY A 469 -13.88 27.59 -19.60
N MET A 470 -12.79 27.55 -18.82
CA MET A 470 -12.05 26.31 -18.55
C MET A 470 -12.89 25.34 -17.71
N ASN A 471 -12.67 24.04 -17.93
CA ASN A 471 -13.23 23.01 -17.05
C ASN A 471 -12.62 23.13 -15.64
N LEU A 472 -13.36 22.69 -14.61
CA LEU A 472 -12.97 22.75 -13.20
C LEU A 472 -11.60 22.10 -12.96
N MET A 473 -11.37 20.93 -13.57
CA MET A 473 -10.10 20.20 -13.44
C MET A 473 -8.91 20.96 -14.04
N ASP A 474 -9.10 21.51 -15.24
CA ASP A 474 -8.05 22.29 -15.93
C ASP A 474 -7.74 23.59 -15.18
N ALA A 475 -8.76 24.22 -14.61
CA ALA A 475 -8.62 25.46 -13.86
C ALA A 475 -7.92 25.28 -12.50
N LEU A 476 -8.09 24.12 -11.84
CA LEU A 476 -7.50 23.84 -10.53
C LEU A 476 -6.08 23.25 -10.60
N PHE A 477 -5.82 22.38 -11.57
CA PHE A 477 -4.57 21.61 -11.65
C PHE A 477 -3.70 21.94 -12.86
N GLY A 478 -4.26 22.59 -13.90
CA GLY A 478 -3.55 22.83 -15.16
C GLY A 478 -3.11 21.54 -15.87
N LYS A 479 -2.20 21.65 -16.86
CA LYS A 479 -1.67 20.48 -17.60
C LYS A 479 -0.66 19.62 -16.82
N LYS A 480 -0.21 20.06 -15.65
CA LYS A 480 0.77 19.33 -14.80
C LYS A 480 0.03 18.79 -13.58
N VAL A 481 -0.37 17.52 -13.68
CA VAL A 481 -1.03 16.73 -12.64
C VAL A 481 -0.32 16.94 -11.28
N ARG A 482 -0.97 17.69 -10.39
CA ARG A 482 -0.52 17.96 -9.02
C ARG A 482 -1.71 18.02 -8.05
N GLY A 483 -2.63 17.06 -8.19
CA GLY A 483 -3.62 16.74 -7.16
C GLY A 483 -3.13 15.59 -6.29
N THR A 484 -3.52 15.57 -5.02
CA THR A 484 -3.50 14.33 -4.25
C THR A 484 -4.54 13.40 -4.89
N GLY A 485 -4.17 12.14 -5.19
CA GLY A 485 -4.99 11.27 -6.06
C GLY A 485 -6.46 11.10 -5.63
N ILE A 486 -6.77 11.29 -4.35
CA ILE A 486 -8.14 11.26 -3.82
C ILE A 486 -8.91 12.54 -4.14
N VAL A 487 -8.35 13.71 -3.83
CA VAL A 487 -9.01 15.00 -4.10
C VAL A 487 -9.22 15.17 -5.61
N GLU A 488 -8.24 14.74 -6.41
CA GLU A 488 -8.37 14.69 -7.87
C GLU A 488 -9.50 13.76 -8.32
N SER A 489 -9.60 12.56 -7.74
CA SER A 489 -10.69 11.62 -8.06
C SER A 489 -12.07 12.19 -7.70
N PHE A 490 -12.23 12.81 -6.53
CA PHE A 490 -13.48 13.46 -6.12
C PHE A 490 -13.83 14.65 -7.01
N LEU A 491 -12.87 15.53 -7.27
CA LEU A 491 -13.08 16.69 -8.13
C LEU A 491 -13.37 16.28 -9.58
N SER A 492 -12.78 15.19 -10.07
CA SER A 492 -13.08 14.66 -11.41
C SER A 492 -14.52 14.14 -11.49
N ALA A 493 -14.99 13.45 -10.45
CA ALA A 493 -16.37 13.02 -10.30
C ALA A 493 -17.31 14.24 -10.26
N ILE A 494 -17.05 15.21 -9.37
CA ILE A 494 -17.81 16.46 -9.24
C ILE A 494 -17.84 17.25 -10.56
N SER A 495 -16.72 17.31 -11.27
CA SER A 495 -16.59 18.00 -12.55
C SER A 495 -17.43 17.36 -13.65
N ARG A 496 -17.49 16.02 -13.72
CA ARG A 496 -18.34 15.29 -14.66
C ARG A 496 -19.82 15.47 -14.30
N ILE A 497 -20.14 15.36 -13.03
CA ILE A 497 -21.49 15.59 -12.48
C ILE A 497 -22.01 17.01 -12.80
N LYS A 498 -21.16 18.02 -12.64
CA LYS A 498 -21.51 19.42 -12.93
C LYS A 498 -22.02 19.60 -14.36
N SER A 499 -21.49 18.83 -15.31
CA SER A 499 -21.95 18.90 -16.71
C SER A 499 -23.42 18.50 -16.88
N GLU A 500 -23.97 17.74 -15.93
CA GLU A 500 -25.36 17.28 -15.92
C GLU A 500 -26.25 18.11 -14.99
N SER A 501 -25.76 18.55 -13.81
CA SER A 501 -26.51 19.43 -12.89
C SER A 501 -25.64 20.13 -11.84
N GLY A 502 -25.91 21.42 -11.58
CA GLY A 502 -25.19 22.24 -10.59
C GLY A 502 -25.55 21.92 -9.13
N LEU A 503 -26.83 21.70 -8.84
CA LEU A 503 -27.32 21.25 -7.52
C LEU A 503 -26.72 19.90 -7.14
N ALA A 504 -26.54 19.06 -8.15
CA ALA A 504 -25.94 17.75 -8.07
C ALA A 504 -24.49 17.86 -7.62
N ALA A 505 -23.69 18.64 -8.35
CA ALA A 505 -22.31 18.88 -7.95
C ALA A 505 -22.21 19.49 -6.54
N GLY A 506 -23.20 20.27 -6.09
CA GLY A 506 -23.22 20.87 -4.76
C GLY A 506 -23.32 19.85 -3.63
N ARG A 507 -24.22 18.86 -3.77
CA ARG A 507 -24.32 17.75 -2.80
C ARG A 507 -23.10 16.84 -2.82
N ALA A 508 -22.58 16.55 -4.01
CA ALA A 508 -21.35 15.75 -4.15
C ALA A 508 -20.18 16.40 -3.39
N CYS A 509 -20.07 17.73 -3.46
CA CYS A 509 -19.08 18.48 -2.68
C CYS A 509 -19.31 18.42 -1.15
N MET A 510 -20.55 18.31 -0.65
CA MET A 510 -20.77 18.18 0.80
C MET A 510 -20.54 16.75 1.31
N THR A 511 -20.66 15.74 0.44
CA THR A 511 -20.43 14.32 0.79
C THR A 511 -18.98 13.89 0.67
N ALA A 512 -18.19 14.60 -0.15
CA ALA A 512 -16.76 14.36 -0.35
C ALA A 512 -15.94 15.11 0.69
#